data_AF-A0A343VRD9-F1
#
_entry.id   AF-A0A343VRD9-F1
#
_cell.length_a   1.000
_cell.length_b   1.000
_cell.length_c   1.000
_cell.angle_alpha   90.00
_cell.angle_beta   90.00
_cell.angle_gamma   90.00
#
_symmetry.space_group_name_H-M   'P 1'
#
loop_
_entity.id
_entity.type
_entity.pdbx_description
1 polymer ?
#
loop_
_entity_poly.entity_id
_entity_poly.type
_entity_poly.pdbx_seq_one_letter_code
_entity_poly.pdbx_strand_id
1 'polypeptide(L)'
;MTLWLDDKYISSKQKVSVLTAEPNTWLFIYSGLAGIQEQDEAGVFTGGHASNPTINIKLDSLAGELLEYASTSSLADISGSAVGQWATLSDSLALHDNGDLVLSTELRVFTGGGDYEVLGHYSYYVSAKVRLEAAWISGTVRWSKALAQPANPPFFTASAVTHLPPPPGSLAGITQTEATGTNGGLDSSDPNYYRVPYTITGALLGKTVSVEIDPIRTAFSGFAMGALIGAKQINGPDPIAIGNLNPQVTGVDFEITFGQAPR
;
A
#
# COMPACT_ATOMS: atom_id res chain seq x y z
N MET A 1 -10.66 -21.80 11.43
CA MET A 1 -9.51 -21.12 12.08
C MET A 1 -8.63 -20.58 10.97
N THR A 2 -8.05 -19.38 11.13
CA THR A 2 -7.21 -18.77 10.10
C THR A 2 -5.85 -18.43 10.70
N LEU A 3 -4.78 -18.87 10.06
CA LEU A 3 -3.40 -18.62 10.45
C LEU A 3 -2.75 -17.67 9.45
N TRP A 4 -2.05 -16.66 9.92
CA TRP A 4 -1.30 -15.73 9.08
C TRP A 4 0.19 -15.96 9.23
N LEU A 5 0.86 -16.25 8.13
CA LEU A 5 2.30 -16.44 8.05
C LEU A 5 2.92 -15.24 7.34
N ASP A 6 3.74 -14.50 8.07
CA ASP A 6 4.61 -13.44 7.56
C ASP A 6 6.01 -13.99 7.24
N ASP A 7 6.90 -13.11 6.78
CA ASP A 7 8.21 -13.50 6.24
C ASP A 7 9.10 -14.29 7.23
N LYS A 8 8.91 -14.14 8.56
CA LYS A 8 9.66 -14.92 9.56
C LYS A 8 9.31 -16.41 9.57
N TYR A 9 8.16 -16.79 9.02
CA TYR A 9 7.74 -18.19 8.91
C TYR A 9 8.08 -18.80 7.55
N ILE A 10 8.69 -18.05 6.63
CA ILE A 10 9.04 -18.55 5.29
C ILE A 10 10.53 -18.85 5.23
N SER A 11 10.90 -20.14 5.20
CA SER A 11 12.30 -20.57 5.28
C SER A 11 13.05 -20.55 3.94
N SER A 12 12.33 -20.51 2.82
CA SER A 12 12.94 -20.58 1.47
C SER A 12 12.26 -19.73 0.42
N LYS A 13 11.83 -18.51 0.76
CA LYS A 13 11.14 -17.59 -0.16
C LYS A 13 11.99 -17.32 -1.41
N GLN A 14 11.48 -17.70 -2.56
CA GLN A 14 12.01 -17.36 -3.88
C GLN A 14 11.00 -16.51 -4.62
N LYS A 15 11.49 -15.49 -5.34
CA LYS A 15 10.68 -14.61 -6.19
C LYS A 15 11.38 -14.42 -7.52
N VAL A 16 10.66 -14.63 -8.60
CA VAL A 16 11.06 -14.26 -9.96
C VAL A 16 10.00 -13.34 -10.55
N SER A 17 10.42 -12.24 -11.16
CA SER A 17 9.53 -11.32 -11.87
C SER A 17 9.92 -11.27 -13.33
N VAL A 18 8.96 -11.47 -14.22
CA VAL A 18 9.16 -11.44 -15.68
C VAL A 18 8.23 -10.40 -16.28
N LEU A 19 8.80 -9.45 -17.02
CA LEU A 19 8.01 -8.50 -17.80
C LEU A 19 7.33 -9.25 -18.94
N THR A 20 6.02 -9.08 -19.09
CA THR A 20 5.28 -9.66 -20.22
C THR A 20 5.31 -8.72 -21.43
N ALA A 21 4.81 -9.17 -22.58
CA ALA A 21 4.66 -8.30 -23.75
C ALA A 21 3.50 -7.30 -23.61
N GLU A 22 2.65 -7.44 -22.58
CA GLU A 22 1.52 -6.57 -22.34
C GLU A 22 1.94 -5.31 -21.55
N PRO A 23 1.38 -4.13 -21.86
CA PRO A 23 1.72 -2.89 -21.16
C PRO A 23 1.52 -3.00 -19.65
N ASN A 24 2.57 -2.66 -18.89
CA ASN A 24 2.60 -2.67 -17.42
C ASN A 24 2.25 -4.00 -16.76
N THR A 25 2.22 -5.11 -17.51
CA THR A 25 1.87 -6.42 -16.96
C THR A 25 3.12 -7.26 -16.70
N TRP A 26 3.16 -7.85 -15.50
CA TRP A 26 4.26 -8.69 -15.03
C TRP A 26 3.74 -10.07 -14.62
N LEU A 27 4.54 -11.09 -14.88
CA LEU A 27 4.36 -12.41 -14.29
C LEU A 27 5.29 -12.52 -13.08
N PHE A 28 4.70 -12.70 -11.90
CA PHE A 28 5.42 -12.96 -10.66
C PHE A 28 5.32 -14.45 -10.33
N ILE A 29 6.45 -15.07 -10.02
CA ILE A 29 6.52 -16.46 -9.59
C ILE A 29 7.08 -16.47 -8.18
N TYR A 30 6.31 -16.99 -7.24
CA TYR A 30 6.68 -17.18 -5.85
C TYR A 30 6.76 -18.66 -5.55
N SER A 31 7.78 -19.06 -4.81
CA SER A 31 7.83 -20.42 -4.25
C SER A 31 8.55 -20.40 -2.91
N GLY A 32 8.30 -21.40 -2.09
CA GLY A 32 8.99 -21.53 -0.81
C GLY A 32 8.40 -22.62 0.07
N LEU A 33 8.98 -22.73 1.25
CA LEU A 33 8.49 -23.52 2.36
C LEU A 33 8.05 -22.54 3.46
N ALA A 34 6.81 -22.69 3.91
CA ALA A 34 6.27 -21.94 5.03
C ALA A 34 6.13 -22.90 6.22
N GLY A 35 6.77 -22.53 7.33
CA GLY A 35 6.73 -23.25 8.59
C GLY A 35 5.57 -22.79 9.45
N ILE A 36 4.93 -23.73 10.12
CA ILE A 36 3.88 -23.48 11.09
C ILE A 36 4.47 -23.81 12.46
N GLN A 37 4.80 -22.79 13.26
CA GLN A 37 5.35 -23.05 14.59
C GLN A 37 4.26 -23.40 15.60
N GLU A 38 4.63 -24.32 16.50
CA GLU A 38 3.83 -25.13 17.43
C GLU A 38 3.04 -24.38 18.53
N GLN A 39 2.94 -23.04 18.55
CA GLN A 39 2.42 -22.32 19.73
C GLN A 39 1.36 -21.23 19.47
N ASP A 40 0.75 -21.15 18.30
CA ASP A 40 -0.42 -20.28 18.13
C ASP A 40 -1.70 -20.98 18.63
N GLU A 41 -1.93 -20.77 19.93
CA GLU A 41 -3.22 -20.65 20.61
C GLU A 41 -4.37 -21.56 20.11
N ALA A 42 -4.50 -22.70 20.79
CA ALA A 42 -5.76 -23.39 21.06
C ALA A 42 -6.55 -24.09 19.92
N GLY A 43 -5.99 -24.42 18.75
CA GLY A 43 -6.86 -25.11 17.79
C GLY A 43 -6.36 -25.77 16.50
N VAL A 44 -5.11 -25.62 16.06
CA VAL A 44 -4.71 -26.31 14.80
C VAL A 44 -4.25 -27.75 15.04
N PHE A 45 -3.70 -28.08 16.23
CA PHE A 45 -2.94 -29.35 16.40
C PHE A 45 -3.11 -30.08 17.75
N THR A 46 -4.01 -29.64 18.63
CA THR A 46 -4.18 -30.31 19.94
C THR A 46 -5.64 -30.66 20.19
N GLY A 47 -5.99 -31.96 20.17
CA GLY A 47 -7.25 -32.45 20.72
C GLY A 47 -8.09 -33.43 19.89
N GLY A 48 -7.60 -34.01 18.80
CA GLY A 48 -8.31 -35.09 18.11
C GLY A 48 -9.61 -34.65 17.40
N HIS A 49 -9.65 -33.43 16.86
CA HIS A 49 -10.81 -32.91 16.14
C HIS A 49 -10.47 -32.61 14.68
N ALA A 50 -11.27 -33.14 13.77
CA ALA A 50 -11.21 -32.78 12.36
C ALA A 50 -11.43 -31.28 12.22
N SER A 51 -10.53 -30.60 11.52
CA SER A 51 -10.57 -29.16 11.34
C SER A 51 -10.20 -28.79 9.90
N ASN A 52 -10.70 -27.63 9.47
CA ASN A 52 -10.34 -27.03 8.20
C ASN A 52 -9.69 -25.67 8.44
N PRO A 53 -8.40 -25.62 8.79
CA PRO A 53 -7.70 -24.36 8.94
C PRO A 53 -7.41 -23.74 7.56
N THR A 54 -7.47 -22.41 7.49
CA THR A 54 -6.97 -21.64 6.35
C THR A 54 -5.63 -21.03 6.72
N ILE A 55 -4.61 -21.27 5.90
CA ILE A 55 -3.30 -20.64 6.05
C ILE A 55 -3.16 -19.54 5.02
N ASN A 56 -2.85 -18.33 5.49
CA ASN A 56 -2.63 -17.17 4.65
C ASN A 56 -1.14 -16.80 4.66
N ILE A 57 -0.50 -16.80 3.49
CA ILE A 57 0.86 -16.31 3.30
C ILE A 57 0.81 -14.98 2.55
N LYS A 58 1.37 -13.93 3.14
CA LYS A 58 1.67 -12.70 2.42
C LYS A 58 2.89 -12.89 1.54
N LEU A 59 2.69 -12.99 0.22
CA LEU A 59 3.75 -13.20 -0.75
C LEU A 59 4.50 -11.90 -1.06
N ASP A 60 3.77 -10.80 -1.20
CA ASP A 60 4.30 -9.52 -1.65
C ASP A 60 3.35 -8.35 -1.35
N SER A 61 3.78 -7.12 -1.66
CA SER A 61 2.93 -5.94 -1.74
C SER A 61 3.06 -5.30 -3.13
N LEU A 62 1.98 -5.37 -3.92
CA LEU A 62 1.91 -4.93 -5.31
C LEU A 62 0.76 -3.93 -5.52
N ALA A 63 1.03 -2.89 -6.31
CA ALA A 63 0.01 -1.95 -6.77
C ALA A 63 -0.50 -2.35 -8.15
N GLY A 64 -1.78 -2.68 -8.28
CA GLY A 64 -2.40 -3.05 -9.55
C GLY A 64 -3.55 -4.04 -9.44
N GLU A 65 -3.77 -4.75 -10.54
CA GLU A 65 -4.86 -5.70 -10.73
C GLU A 65 -4.30 -7.11 -10.93
N LEU A 66 -4.76 -8.08 -10.14
CA LEU A 66 -4.47 -9.50 -10.38
C LEU A 66 -5.34 -9.98 -11.55
N LEU A 67 -4.69 -10.30 -12.67
CA LEU A 67 -5.37 -10.72 -13.90
C LEU A 67 -5.63 -12.22 -13.91
N GLU A 68 -4.59 -12.99 -13.64
CA GLU A 68 -4.61 -14.46 -13.70
C GLU A 68 -3.64 -15.02 -12.67
N TYR A 69 -3.92 -16.22 -12.17
CA TYR A 69 -2.96 -16.95 -11.35
C TYR A 69 -3.09 -18.46 -11.50
N ALA A 70 -2.02 -19.15 -11.16
CA ALA A 70 -2.03 -20.55 -10.80
C ALA A 70 -1.31 -20.72 -9.47
N SER A 71 -1.87 -21.54 -8.59
CA SER A 71 -1.28 -21.83 -7.29
C SER A 71 -1.35 -23.32 -7.00
N THR A 72 -0.35 -23.83 -6.32
CA THR A 72 -0.35 -25.16 -5.74
C THR A 72 0.36 -25.12 -4.40
N SER A 73 -0.28 -25.72 -3.41
CA SER A 73 0.30 -25.95 -2.09
C SER A 73 0.33 -27.44 -1.80
N SER A 74 1.47 -27.90 -1.29
CA SER A 74 1.66 -29.29 -0.91
C SER A 74 2.22 -29.39 0.49
N LEU A 75 1.87 -30.46 1.18
CA LEU A 75 2.47 -30.82 2.46
C LEU A 75 3.96 -31.12 2.23
N ALA A 76 4.82 -30.59 3.09
CA ALA A 76 6.27 -30.79 2.99
C ALA A 76 6.82 -31.57 4.19
N ASP A 77 6.28 -31.34 5.39
CA ASP A 77 6.75 -32.00 6.61
C ASP A 77 5.60 -32.16 7.61
N ILE A 78 5.37 -33.39 8.06
CA ILE A 78 4.36 -33.76 9.05
C ILE A 78 5.03 -34.66 10.09
N SER A 79 4.81 -34.37 11.36
CA SER A 79 5.27 -35.16 12.49
C SER A 79 4.13 -35.44 13.47
N GLY A 80 4.28 -36.38 14.41
CA GLY A 80 3.24 -36.71 15.38
C GLY A 80 3.24 -38.18 15.81
N SER A 81 2.33 -38.55 16.71
CA SER A 81 2.15 -39.93 17.20
C SER A 81 1.14 -40.74 16.37
N ALA A 82 0.34 -40.10 15.51
CA ALA A 82 -0.63 -40.76 14.63
C ALA A 82 -0.39 -40.47 13.14
N VAL A 83 -0.89 -41.37 12.28
CA VAL A 83 -0.96 -41.17 10.83
C VAL A 83 -2.30 -40.52 10.50
N GLY A 84 -2.44 -39.23 10.73
CA GLY A 84 -3.62 -38.54 10.25
C GLY A 84 -3.54 -38.24 8.78
N GLN A 85 -4.70 -37.91 8.26
CA GLN A 85 -4.87 -37.62 6.86
C GLN A 85 -4.92 -36.11 6.69
N TRP A 86 -4.08 -35.63 5.79
CA TRP A 86 -3.99 -34.23 5.43
C TRP A 86 -4.35 -34.10 3.96
N ALA A 87 -5.15 -33.09 3.64
CA ALA A 87 -5.47 -32.77 2.26
C ALA A 87 -5.53 -31.25 2.07
N THR A 88 -5.00 -30.77 0.97
CA THR A 88 -5.32 -29.42 0.48
C THR A 88 -6.71 -29.49 -0.15
N LEU A 89 -7.66 -28.71 0.38
CA LEU A 89 -9.00 -28.61 -0.19
C LEU A 89 -9.05 -27.59 -1.32
N SER A 90 -8.40 -26.45 -1.11
CA SER A 90 -8.33 -25.40 -2.11
C SER A 90 -7.13 -24.48 -1.86
N ASP A 91 -6.59 -23.96 -2.96
CA ASP A 91 -5.69 -22.81 -2.97
C ASP A 91 -6.39 -21.65 -3.66
N SER A 92 -6.23 -20.44 -3.12
CA SER A 92 -6.72 -19.22 -3.75
C SER A 92 -5.72 -18.09 -3.57
N LEU A 93 -5.59 -17.24 -4.58
CA LEU A 93 -4.75 -16.06 -4.54
C LEU A 93 -5.61 -14.82 -4.63
N ALA A 94 -5.37 -13.87 -3.73
CA ALA A 94 -6.03 -12.57 -3.74
C ALA A 94 -4.99 -11.46 -3.70
N LEU A 95 -5.22 -10.41 -4.48
CA LEU A 95 -4.52 -9.13 -4.35
C LEU A 95 -5.49 -8.17 -3.66
N HIS A 96 -5.20 -7.84 -2.40
CA HIS A 96 -6.07 -7.02 -1.56
C HIS A 96 -5.94 -5.52 -1.89
N ASP A 97 -6.91 -4.73 -1.42
CA ASP A 97 -6.96 -3.27 -1.62
C ASP A 97 -5.74 -2.54 -1.04
N ASN A 98 -5.14 -3.09 0.02
CA ASN A 98 -3.93 -2.54 0.63
C ASN A 98 -2.65 -2.87 -0.15
N GLY A 99 -2.75 -3.63 -1.25
CA GLY A 99 -1.63 -4.10 -2.06
C GLY A 99 -1.13 -5.49 -1.73
N ASP A 100 -1.60 -6.11 -0.66
CA ASP A 100 -1.05 -7.39 -0.23
C ASP A 100 -1.49 -8.50 -1.16
N LEU A 101 -0.52 -9.20 -1.74
CA LEU A 101 -0.73 -10.42 -2.49
C LEU A 101 -0.68 -11.60 -1.53
N VAL A 102 -1.82 -12.25 -1.30
CA VAL A 102 -1.99 -13.28 -0.27
C VAL A 102 -2.43 -14.59 -0.89
N LEU A 103 -1.64 -15.65 -0.67
CA LEU A 103 -2.04 -17.02 -0.93
C LEU A 103 -2.80 -17.55 0.29
N SER A 104 -4.03 -18.01 0.07
CA SER A 104 -4.87 -18.65 1.09
C SER A 104 -5.08 -20.12 0.74
N THR A 105 -4.63 -21.00 1.62
CA THR A 105 -4.72 -22.46 1.47
C THR A 105 -5.65 -23.02 2.52
N GLU A 106 -6.76 -23.64 2.10
CA GLU A 106 -7.63 -24.40 2.99
C GLU A 106 -7.10 -25.83 3.07
N LEU A 107 -6.76 -26.25 4.29
CA LEU A 107 -6.37 -27.62 4.58
C LEU A 107 -7.55 -28.37 5.20
N ARG A 108 -7.50 -29.69 5.09
CA ARG A 108 -8.33 -30.61 5.86
C ARG A 108 -7.43 -31.51 6.67
N VAL A 109 -7.74 -31.60 7.96
CA VAL A 109 -7.02 -32.41 8.93
C VAL A 109 -7.94 -33.49 9.46
N PHE A 110 -7.49 -34.74 9.41
CA PHE A 110 -8.17 -35.87 10.05
C PHE A 110 -7.24 -36.54 11.03
N THR A 111 -7.46 -36.33 12.32
CA THR A 111 -6.70 -37.01 13.37
C THR A 111 -7.30 -38.39 13.63
N GLY A 112 -6.51 -39.44 13.50
CA GLY A 112 -6.89 -40.79 13.91
C GLY A 112 -6.75 -40.95 15.42
N GLY A 113 -7.86 -40.93 16.17
CA GLY A 113 -7.94 -41.40 17.55
C GLY A 113 -7.00 -40.77 18.58
N GLY A 114 -7.39 -39.65 19.21
CA GLY A 114 -6.86 -39.16 20.50
C GLY A 114 -5.41 -38.64 20.52
N ASP A 115 -4.61 -38.95 19.50
CA ASP A 115 -3.23 -38.53 19.33
C ASP A 115 -3.10 -37.15 18.66
N TYR A 116 -1.90 -36.56 18.72
CA TYR A 116 -1.57 -35.26 18.12
C TYR A 116 -0.75 -35.43 16.84
N GLU A 117 -0.95 -34.52 15.91
CA GLU A 117 -0.20 -34.36 14.68
C GLU A 117 0.22 -32.92 14.54
N VAL A 118 1.35 -32.69 13.90
CA VAL A 118 1.93 -31.38 13.69
C VAL A 118 2.33 -31.26 12.23
N LEU A 119 1.70 -30.32 11.53
CA LEU A 119 2.18 -29.87 10.23
C LEU A 119 3.33 -28.92 10.48
N GLY A 120 4.57 -29.37 10.24
CA GLY A 120 5.75 -28.54 10.44
C GLY A 120 5.90 -27.53 9.31
N HIS A 121 5.76 -28.00 8.06
CA HIS A 121 5.97 -27.16 6.88
C HIS A 121 5.05 -27.56 5.73
N TYR A 122 4.70 -26.57 4.92
CA TYR A 122 4.12 -26.80 3.60
C TYR A 122 4.87 -26.01 2.53
N SER A 123 4.93 -26.59 1.34
CA SER A 123 5.49 -25.96 0.15
C SER A 123 4.39 -25.25 -0.62
N TYR A 124 4.74 -24.13 -1.24
CA TYR A 124 3.86 -23.41 -2.13
C TYR A 124 4.58 -23.03 -3.41
N TYR A 125 3.81 -22.97 -4.48
CA TYR A 125 4.19 -22.37 -5.75
C TYR A 125 3.02 -21.53 -6.26
N VAL A 126 3.30 -20.28 -6.62
CA VAL A 126 2.31 -19.36 -7.17
C VAL A 126 2.91 -18.70 -8.40
N SER A 127 2.18 -18.72 -9.51
CA SER A 127 2.40 -17.81 -10.63
C SER A 127 1.23 -16.83 -10.70
N ALA A 128 1.53 -15.54 -10.69
CA ALA A 128 0.54 -14.46 -10.66
C ALA A 128 0.85 -13.46 -11.77
N LYS A 129 -0.08 -13.31 -12.72
CA LYS A 129 -0.03 -12.28 -13.74
C LYS A 129 -0.74 -11.05 -13.19
N VAL A 130 0.01 -9.96 -13.00
CA VAL A 130 -0.49 -8.73 -12.40
C VAL A 130 -0.23 -7.58 -13.36
N ARG A 131 -1.27 -6.80 -13.65
CA ARG A 131 -1.11 -5.50 -14.29
C ARG A 131 -0.76 -4.49 -13.21
N LEU A 132 0.47 -4.00 -13.22
CA LEU A 132 0.90 -3.01 -12.25
C LEU A 132 0.31 -1.64 -12.61
N GLU A 133 -0.23 -0.98 -11.59
CA GLU A 133 -0.64 0.41 -11.68
C GLU A 133 0.20 1.23 -10.72
N ALA A 134 0.80 2.31 -11.21
CA ALA A 134 1.48 3.23 -10.31
C ALA A 134 0.42 3.92 -9.44
N ALA A 135 0.65 3.95 -8.13
CA ALA A 135 -0.15 4.76 -7.24
C ALA A 135 0.30 6.23 -7.32
N TRP A 136 -0.63 7.14 -7.58
CA TRP A 136 -0.32 8.58 -7.65
C TRP A 136 -1.49 9.47 -7.27
N ILE A 137 -1.14 10.67 -6.79
CA ILE A 137 -2.06 11.77 -6.56
C ILE A 137 -1.70 12.90 -7.51
N SER A 138 -2.70 13.56 -8.11
CA SER A 138 -2.47 14.80 -8.84
C SER A 138 -3.54 15.85 -8.60
N GLY A 139 -3.14 17.06 -8.95
CA GLY A 139 -4.05 18.16 -9.16
C GLY A 139 -3.27 19.40 -9.58
N THR A 140 -3.83 20.55 -9.26
CA THR A 140 -3.25 21.83 -9.63
C THR A 140 -3.12 22.74 -8.41
N VAL A 141 -1.99 23.44 -8.33
CA VAL A 141 -1.83 24.55 -7.39
C VAL A 141 -1.96 25.84 -8.18
N ARG A 142 -2.85 26.73 -7.74
CA ARG A 142 -3.09 28.02 -8.37
C ARG A 142 -2.86 29.20 -7.43
N TRP A 143 -2.60 30.37 -7.99
CA TRP A 143 -2.61 31.63 -7.24
C TRP A 143 -2.97 32.81 -8.12
N SER A 144 -3.48 33.88 -7.51
CA SER A 144 -3.94 35.06 -8.24
C SER A 144 -2.76 35.83 -8.83
N LYS A 145 -2.87 36.19 -10.12
CA LYS A 145 -1.91 37.06 -10.82
C LYS A 145 -1.82 38.46 -10.19
N ALA A 146 -2.90 38.92 -9.57
CA ALA A 146 -2.97 40.22 -8.91
C ALA A 146 -2.18 40.26 -7.60
N LEU A 147 -1.93 39.10 -6.98
CA LEU A 147 -1.29 39.02 -5.66
C LEU A 147 0.21 38.72 -5.74
N ALA A 148 0.62 37.88 -6.70
CA ALA A 148 2.03 37.51 -6.85
C ALA A 148 2.36 37.12 -8.29
N GLN A 149 3.58 37.47 -8.69
CA GLN A 149 4.18 37.10 -9.97
C GLN A 149 5.17 35.93 -9.77
N PRO A 150 5.17 34.93 -10.66
CA PRO A 150 6.15 33.85 -10.62
C PRO A 150 7.56 34.41 -10.85
N ALA A 151 8.53 33.96 -10.06
CA ALA A 151 9.94 34.30 -10.23
C ALA A 151 10.75 33.10 -10.73
N ASN A 152 11.02 32.13 -9.86
CA ASN A 152 11.84 30.96 -10.19
C ASN A 152 11.16 29.67 -9.68
N PRO A 153 10.94 28.65 -10.54
CA PRO A 153 10.47 27.35 -10.07
C PRO A 153 11.56 26.61 -9.27
N PRO A 154 11.19 25.64 -8.40
CA PRO A 154 9.83 25.23 -8.08
C PRO A 154 9.08 26.26 -7.20
N PHE A 155 7.76 26.37 -7.38
CA PHE A 155 6.92 27.34 -6.67
C PHE A 155 6.42 26.85 -5.30
N PHE A 156 6.35 25.55 -5.11
CA PHE A 156 5.93 24.90 -3.88
C PHE A 156 6.52 23.48 -3.83
N THR A 157 6.50 22.86 -2.66
CA THR A 157 6.61 21.41 -2.52
C THR A 157 5.22 20.83 -2.32
N ALA A 158 4.95 19.68 -2.96
CA ALA A 158 3.73 18.91 -2.74
C ALA A 158 4.12 17.60 -2.06
N SER A 159 3.53 17.29 -0.92
CA SER A 159 3.85 16.11 -0.14
C SER A 159 2.59 15.37 0.26
N ALA A 160 2.61 14.05 0.15
CA ALA A 160 1.60 13.20 0.75
C ALA A 160 2.06 12.84 2.16
N VAL A 161 1.21 13.09 3.16
CA VAL A 161 1.54 12.91 4.56
C VAL A 161 0.51 12.06 5.29
N THR A 162 0.97 11.27 6.25
CA THR A 162 0.11 10.57 7.21
C THR A 162 0.19 11.28 8.55
N HIS A 163 -0.97 11.53 9.18
CA HIS A 163 -1.04 12.05 10.54
C HIS A 163 -1.22 10.88 11.51
N LEU A 164 -0.18 10.57 12.27
CA LEU A 164 -0.23 9.52 13.28
C LEU A 164 -0.65 10.13 14.63
N PRO A 165 -1.56 9.46 15.36
CA PRO A 165 -1.96 9.93 16.68
C PRO A 165 -0.76 9.98 17.64
N PRO A 166 -0.81 10.83 18.68
CA PRO A 166 0.26 10.89 19.67
C PRO A 166 0.47 9.51 20.29
N PRO A 167 1.73 9.03 20.39
CA PRO A 167 2.02 7.85 21.18
C PRO A 167 1.63 8.07 22.64
N PRO A 168 1.32 7.01 23.40
CA PRO A 168 0.97 7.12 24.82
C PRO A 168 2.02 7.93 25.60
N GLY A 169 1.59 9.04 26.22
CA GLY A 169 2.47 9.96 26.96
C GLY A 169 2.95 11.19 26.18
N SER A 170 2.63 11.32 24.88
CA SER A 170 2.84 12.54 24.09
C SER A 170 1.56 13.37 23.99
N LEU A 171 1.70 14.70 23.95
CA LEU A 171 0.59 15.65 23.68
C LEU A 171 0.43 15.98 22.19
N ALA A 172 1.39 15.60 21.35
CA ALA A 172 1.39 15.93 19.92
C ALA A 172 1.50 14.67 19.07
N GLY A 173 0.66 14.60 18.03
CA GLY A 173 0.80 13.63 16.95
C GLY A 173 2.04 13.90 16.10
N ILE A 174 2.38 12.96 15.23
CA ILE A 174 3.48 13.11 14.28
C ILE A 174 2.94 13.12 12.86
N THR A 175 3.45 14.03 12.04
CA THR A 175 3.22 14.03 10.60
C THR A 175 4.39 13.30 9.94
N GLN A 176 4.10 12.27 9.16
CA GLN A 176 5.10 11.50 8.42
C GLN A 176 4.91 11.75 6.92
N THR A 177 5.96 12.21 6.24
CA THR A 177 5.95 12.34 4.78
C THR A 177 6.12 10.97 4.13
N GLU A 178 5.13 10.57 3.34
CA GLU A 178 5.12 9.28 2.62
C GLU A 178 5.74 9.39 1.24
N ALA A 179 5.51 10.53 0.57
CA ALA A 179 6.06 10.82 -0.75
C ALA A 179 6.09 12.33 -1.01
N THR A 180 7.00 12.75 -1.88
CA THR A 180 7.08 14.12 -2.39
C THR A 180 6.84 14.12 -3.89
N GLY A 181 6.01 15.03 -4.35
CA GLY A 181 5.63 15.17 -5.74
C GLY A 181 6.59 16.01 -6.57
N THR A 182 6.32 15.99 -7.87
CA THR A 182 7.00 16.81 -8.87
C THR A 182 6.02 17.85 -9.42
N ASN A 183 6.55 19.04 -9.69
CA ASN A 183 5.78 20.13 -10.28
C ASN A 183 5.91 20.08 -11.80
N GLY A 184 4.81 20.31 -12.51
CA GLY A 184 4.81 20.50 -13.94
C GLY A 184 5.12 21.94 -14.35
N GLY A 185 4.81 22.26 -15.60
CA GLY A 185 5.03 23.59 -16.17
C GLY A 185 4.03 24.62 -15.64
N LEU A 186 4.47 25.88 -15.54
CA LEU A 186 3.59 27.02 -15.25
C LEU A 186 2.62 27.25 -16.42
N ASP A 187 1.33 27.15 -16.15
CA ASP A 187 0.25 27.59 -17.00
C ASP A 187 -0.20 29.01 -16.60
N SER A 188 -0.26 29.90 -17.58
CA SER A 188 -0.68 31.29 -17.42
C SER A 188 -1.82 31.67 -18.36
N SER A 189 -2.51 30.69 -18.96
CA SER A 189 -3.61 30.89 -19.90
C SER A 189 -4.85 31.53 -19.26
N ASP A 190 -5.10 31.25 -17.98
CA ASP A 190 -6.19 31.86 -17.22
C ASP A 190 -5.91 33.37 -16.99
N PRO A 191 -6.87 34.27 -17.24
CA PRO A 191 -6.64 35.72 -17.10
C PRO A 191 -6.37 36.14 -15.64
N ASN A 192 -6.85 35.40 -14.66
CA ASN A 192 -6.83 35.78 -13.24
C ASN A 192 -5.83 34.96 -12.42
N TYR A 193 -5.49 33.74 -12.86
CA TYR A 193 -4.66 32.82 -12.09
C TYR A 193 -3.43 32.33 -12.85
N TYR A 194 -2.34 32.13 -12.13
CA TYR A 194 -1.28 31.19 -12.51
C TYR A 194 -1.66 29.81 -11.99
N ARG A 195 -1.31 28.75 -12.73
CA ARG A 195 -1.57 27.36 -12.35
C ARG A 195 -0.33 26.51 -12.61
N VAL A 196 -0.07 25.56 -11.73
CA VAL A 196 1.01 24.58 -11.88
C VAL A 196 0.44 23.22 -11.53
N PRO A 197 0.39 22.27 -12.47
CA PRO A 197 0.00 20.90 -12.15
C PRO A 197 1.09 20.24 -11.30
N TYR A 198 0.71 19.28 -10.46
CA TYR A 198 1.66 18.48 -9.70
C TYR A 198 1.23 17.01 -9.70
N THR A 199 2.21 16.12 -9.52
CA THR A 199 1.98 14.69 -9.37
C THR A 199 2.84 14.14 -8.23
N ILE A 200 2.23 13.47 -7.26
CA ILE A 200 2.88 12.75 -6.19
C ILE A 200 2.87 11.27 -6.54
N THR A 201 4.04 10.67 -6.72
CA THR A 201 4.24 9.24 -6.95
C THR A 201 5.01 8.63 -5.79
N GLY A 202 4.77 7.36 -5.46
CA GLY A 202 5.53 6.66 -4.42
C GLY A 202 4.76 5.49 -3.82
N ALA A 203 5.22 5.01 -2.66
CA ALA A 203 4.58 3.92 -1.90
C ALA A 203 3.36 4.45 -1.12
N LEU A 204 2.31 4.84 -1.84
CA LEU A 204 1.08 5.41 -1.30
C LEU A 204 -0.04 4.37 -1.09
N LEU A 205 0.11 3.20 -1.70
CA LEU A 205 -0.91 2.16 -1.67
C LEU A 205 -1.17 1.65 -0.25
N GLY A 206 -2.44 1.44 0.08
CA GLY A 206 -2.90 1.00 1.39
C GLY A 206 -2.83 2.09 2.48
N LYS A 207 -2.46 3.32 2.12
CA LYS A 207 -2.37 4.44 3.06
C LYS A 207 -3.54 5.39 2.92
N THR A 208 -3.86 6.04 4.03
CA THR A 208 -4.74 7.22 4.07
C THR A 208 -3.87 8.43 4.32
N VAL A 209 -3.76 9.31 3.34
CA VAL A 209 -2.84 10.46 3.34
C VAL A 209 -3.59 11.78 3.11
N SER A 210 -3.06 12.87 3.62
CA SER A 210 -3.45 14.23 3.22
C SER A 210 -2.36 14.81 2.30
N VAL A 211 -2.72 15.74 1.42
CA VAL A 211 -1.73 16.46 0.61
C VAL A 211 -1.41 17.79 1.28
N GLU A 212 -0.14 18.01 1.58
CA GLU A 212 0.37 19.28 2.05
C GLU A 212 1.11 19.99 0.91
N ILE A 213 0.73 21.25 0.68
CA ILE A 213 1.42 22.14 -0.24
C ILE A 213 2.14 23.20 0.60
N ASP A 214 3.47 23.26 0.49
CA ASP A 214 4.30 24.28 1.14
C ASP A 214 4.85 25.27 0.09
N PRO A 215 4.29 26.49 -0.01
CA PRO A 215 4.75 27.49 -0.95
C PRO A 215 6.17 27.98 -0.69
N ILE A 216 7.00 27.98 -1.73
CA ILE A 216 8.38 28.48 -1.64
C ILE A 216 8.35 30.00 -1.80
N ARG A 217 8.43 30.74 -0.69
CA ARG A 217 8.33 32.21 -0.66
C ARG A 217 9.20 32.91 -1.70
N THR A 218 10.44 32.47 -1.89
CA THR A 218 11.41 33.08 -2.83
C THR A 218 11.09 32.82 -4.30
N ALA A 219 10.15 31.91 -4.60
CA ALA A 219 9.68 31.61 -5.94
C ALA A 219 8.62 32.62 -6.44
N PHE A 220 8.19 33.54 -5.59
CA PHE A 220 7.18 34.56 -5.90
C PHE A 220 7.74 35.97 -5.72
N SER A 221 7.17 36.94 -6.43
CA SER A 221 7.47 38.36 -6.31
C SER A 221 6.21 39.22 -6.37
N GLY A 222 6.30 40.51 -6.03
CA GLY A 222 5.19 41.46 -6.16
C GLY A 222 4.13 41.44 -5.05
N PHE A 223 4.29 40.60 -4.02
CA PHE A 223 3.42 40.58 -2.84
C PHE A 223 3.99 41.46 -1.71
N ALA A 224 3.13 41.86 -0.77
CA ALA A 224 3.50 42.77 0.33
C ALA A 224 4.59 42.18 1.24
N MET A 225 5.55 43.01 1.65
CA MET A 225 6.61 42.63 2.59
C MET A 225 5.99 42.17 3.92
N GLY A 226 6.38 40.98 4.40
CA GLY A 226 5.81 40.38 5.62
C GLY A 226 4.48 39.65 5.42
N ALA A 227 3.97 39.52 4.20
CA ALA A 227 2.76 38.70 3.95
C ALA A 227 3.00 37.24 4.36
N LEU A 228 2.02 36.63 5.02
CA LEU A 228 1.96 35.19 5.24
C LEU A 228 1.61 34.52 3.92
N ILE A 229 2.35 33.46 3.60
CA ILE A 229 2.10 32.62 2.43
C ILE A 229 1.66 31.25 2.94
N GLY A 230 0.60 30.71 2.37
CA GLY A 230 0.10 29.39 2.72
C GLY A 230 -0.77 28.83 1.60
N ALA A 231 -1.03 27.54 1.64
CA ALA A 231 -1.88 26.87 0.67
C ALA A 231 -3.16 26.35 1.36
N LYS A 232 -4.26 26.35 0.62
CA LYS A 232 -5.53 25.78 1.05
C LYS A 232 -6.05 24.85 -0.03
N GLN A 233 -6.48 23.65 0.35
CA GLN A 233 -7.18 22.76 -0.56
C GLN A 233 -8.53 23.38 -0.95
N ILE A 234 -8.79 23.45 -2.26
CA ILE A 234 -10.01 24.01 -2.83
C ILE A 234 -10.86 22.95 -3.54
N ASN A 235 -10.29 21.79 -3.84
CA ASN A 235 -10.98 20.69 -4.51
C ASN A 235 -10.36 19.33 -4.15
N GLY A 236 -11.12 18.26 -4.40
CA GLY A 236 -10.68 16.88 -4.19
C GLY A 236 -10.89 16.38 -2.75
N PRO A 237 -10.71 15.06 -2.53
CA PRO A 237 -10.85 14.43 -1.22
C PRO A 237 -9.73 14.84 -0.24
N ASP A 238 -10.08 14.94 1.05
CA ASP A 238 -9.13 15.06 2.16
C ASP A 238 -9.78 14.46 3.43
N PRO A 239 -9.22 13.39 4.03
CA PRO A 239 -8.03 12.66 3.58
C PRO A 239 -8.29 11.80 2.34
N ILE A 240 -7.22 11.32 1.72
CA ILE A 240 -7.20 10.49 0.52
C ILE A 240 -6.84 9.06 0.89
N ALA A 241 -7.77 8.12 0.67
CA ALA A 241 -7.48 6.69 0.77
C ALA A 241 -7.02 6.15 -0.60
N ILE A 242 -5.78 5.66 -0.67
CA ILE A 242 -5.22 5.06 -1.88
C ILE A 242 -5.18 3.55 -1.71
N GLY A 243 -5.85 2.83 -2.60
CA GLY A 243 -5.91 1.38 -2.59
C GLY A 243 -5.86 0.82 -4.01
N ASN A 244 -5.79 -0.50 -4.16
CA ASN A 244 -5.64 -1.15 -5.46
C ASN A 244 -6.78 -0.90 -6.43
N LEU A 245 -8.01 -0.70 -5.92
CA LEU A 245 -9.16 -0.36 -6.77
C LEU A 245 -9.18 1.12 -7.19
N ASN A 246 -8.46 1.99 -6.48
CA ASN A 246 -8.34 3.42 -6.77
C ASN A 246 -6.88 3.89 -6.58
N PRO A 247 -5.93 3.38 -7.38
CA PRO A 247 -4.52 3.69 -7.18
C PRO A 247 -4.20 5.12 -7.64
N GLN A 248 -5.09 5.74 -8.41
CA GLN A 248 -4.91 7.07 -8.98
C GLN A 248 -6.00 8.00 -8.46
N VAL A 249 -5.59 9.07 -7.78
CA VAL A 249 -6.51 10.12 -7.30
C VAL A 249 -6.14 11.43 -8.00
N THR A 250 -7.10 12.02 -8.69
CA THR A 250 -6.89 13.24 -9.49
C THR A 250 -7.84 14.35 -9.04
N GLY A 251 -7.51 15.60 -9.41
CA GLY A 251 -8.34 16.76 -9.09
C GLY A 251 -8.22 17.23 -7.62
N VAL A 252 -7.07 16.95 -6.98
CA VAL A 252 -6.75 17.47 -5.65
C VAL A 252 -6.12 18.85 -5.82
N ASP A 253 -6.94 19.89 -5.81
CA ASP A 253 -6.49 21.24 -6.18
C ASP A 253 -6.30 22.13 -4.96
N PHE A 254 -5.29 23.00 -5.04
CA PHE A 254 -4.94 23.95 -3.99
C PHE A 254 -4.87 25.38 -4.51
N GLU A 255 -5.09 26.33 -3.63
CA GLU A 255 -4.87 27.74 -3.87
C GLU A 255 -3.85 28.30 -2.87
N ILE A 256 -2.79 28.93 -3.38
CA ILE A 256 -1.84 29.68 -2.57
C ILE A 256 -2.45 31.05 -2.27
N THR A 257 -2.48 31.39 -1.00
CA THR A 257 -3.00 32.65 -0.47
C THR A 257 -1.86 33.50 0.09
N PHE A 258 -2.00 34.82 -0.07
CA PHE A 258 -1.05 35.82 0.42
C PHE A 258 -1.81 36.74 1.39
N GLY A 259 -1.69 36.47 2.69
CA GLY A 259 -2.37 37.21 3.75
C GLY A 259 -1.44 38.21 4.45
N GLN A 260 -2.00 39.17 5.20
CA GLN A 260 -1.21 39.93 6.16
C GLN A 260 -1.10 39.15 7.47
N ALA A 261 0.05 39.20 8.14
CA ALA A 261 0.17 38.67 9.50
C ALA A 261 -0.87 39.38 10.40
N PRO A 262 -1.54 38.66 11.32
CA PRO A 262 -2.35 39.32 12.34
C PRO A 262 -1.46 40.31 13.09
N ARG A 263 -1.92 41.56 13.18
CA ARG A 263 -1.27 42.62 13.95
C ARG A 263 -1.34 42.34 15.44
#